data_AF-A0AAD3HR28-F1
#
_entry.id   AF-A0AAD3HR28-F1
#
_cell.length_a   1.000
_cell.length_b   1.000
_cell.length_c   1.000
_cell.angle_alpha   90.00
_cell.angle_beta   90.00
_cell.angle_gamma   90.00
#
_symmetry.space_group_name_H-M   'P 1'
#
loop_
_entity.id
_entity.type
_entity.pdbx_description
1 polymer ?
#
loop_
_entity_poly.entity_id
_entity_poly.type
_entity_poly.pdbx_seq_one_letter_code
_entity_poly.pdbx_strand_id
1 'polypeptide(L)'
;GHYNCTICGSRFAIWGPMRGLIAGFGLGVAVGAGGCYLYLSAVKRQEPQQVARGLAVEHPALKYGVPETDIVRAYEGYVAAYDYRTRNPKWVAEHLTSASWSGEATRERSDFFPDPEVDPRFSAKLADFRGSGYDRGHMAPAANHKASQKAMDETFSLVNISPQAGKGFNRDYWSRFERFVKELTDVARDVYVVTGPLWLPTQQHQPHAAQEGEGPRWTLTHDWLGKPPGLVAVPTHFYKVILADGRNSSGSGNSKGKSSSSSGREALRSGSVAVGAFVLPNQPIDPKVPLSAYVVPLEDLEQVAGTRFFPELLSDAKRRAAADCAAAEWRQAGLAQLKPFERVTMKQALAALPPPDTDAPAPTAKATKAAAAAAAAAASSGVVHICEVNACKLPSADFFLRGAAAAAAGAGEEGQPAAAAAAAAAAPKHR
;
A
#
# COMPACT_ATOMS: atom_id res chain seq x y z
N GLY A 1 -64.51 41.67 47.18
CA GLY A 1 -65.67 41.02 47.80
C GLY A 1 -65.17 39.97 48.76
N HIS A 2 -65.56 40.07 50.04
CA HIS A 2 -65.36 39.00 51.01
C HIS A 2 -66.33 37.85 50.72
N TYR A 3 -65.87 36.60 50.81
CA TYR A 3 -66.52 35.56 51.60
C TYR A 3 -65.47 34.51 52.03
N ASN A 4 -65.52 34.19 53.32
CA ASN A 4 -64.78 33.17 54.04
C ASN A 4 -65.16 31.75 53.59
N CYS A 5 -64.23 30.81 53.77
CA CYS A 5 -64.58 29.45 54.20
C CYS A 5 -63.54 28.95 55.20
N THR A 6 -64.01 28.36 56.30
CA THR A 6 -63.26 28.12 57.54
C THR A 6 -63.39 26.64 57.96
N ILE A 7 -62.30 26.11 58.55
CA ILE A 7 -62.22 25.01 59.54
C ILE A 7 -62.29 23.54 59.06
N CYS A 8 -61.14 22.86 59.07
CA CYS A 8 -60.71 21.79 60.02
C CYS A 8 -59.31 21.33 59.54
N GLY A 9 -58.21 21.30 60.30
CA GLY A 9 -58.04 21.04 61.72
C GLY A 9 -57.16 19.79 61.87
N SER A 10 -55.83 19.89 61.70
CA SER A 10 -54.84 19.00 62.33
C SER A 10 -53.42 19.55 62.16
N ARG A 11 -52.80 19.81 63.32
CA ARG A 11 -51.43 20.29 63.50
C ARG A 11 -50.49 19.09 63.51
N PHE A 12 -49.34 19.20 62.84
CA PHE A 12 -48.09 18.62 63.35
C PHE A 12 -46.96 19.58 62.98
N ALA A 13 -46.37 20.19 64.01
CA ALA A 13 -45.11 20.91 63.95
C ALA A 13 -44.18 20.22 64.93
N ILE A 14 -43.07 19.66 64.45
CA ILE A 14 -41.89 19.37 65.26
C ILE A 14 -40.66 19.80 64.46
N TRP A 15 -39.97 20.79 65.03
CA TRP A 15 -38.56 21.21 64.96
C TRP A 15 -37.58 20.54 63.96
N GLY A 16 -36.72 21.38 63.36
CA GLY A 16 -35.65 21.03 62.41
C GLY A 16 -34.43 20.28 63.02
N PRO A 17 -33.27 20.21 62.31
CA PRO A 17 -32.62 21.39 61.74
C PRO A 17 -32.19 21.29 60.28
N MET A 18 -32.33 22.43 59.63
CA MET A 18 -31.80 22.82 58.33
C MET A 18 -30.29 23.07 58.47
N ARG A 19 -29.45 22.04 58.38
CA ARG A 19 -27.99 22.15 58.22
C ARG A 19 -27.46 20.94 57.43
N GLY A 20 -27.53 20.99 56.11
CA GLY A 20 -26.98 19.90 55.28
C GLY A 20 -27.04 20.07 53.77
N LEU A 21 -27.39 21.25 53.24
CA LEU A 21 -27.68 21.41 51.80
C LEU A 21 -26.76 22.39 51.04
N ILE A 22 -25.57 22.68 51.56
CA ILE A 22 -24.52 23.41 50.81
C ILE A 22 -23.20 22.62 50.67
N ALA A 23 -23.03 21.48 51.36
CA ALA A 23 -21.82 20.67 51.26
C ALA A 23 -21.89 19.51 50.24
N GLY A 24 -23.06 19.27 49.61
CA GLY A 24 -23.26 18.13 48.70
C GLY A 24 -22.97 18.41 47.22
N PHE A 25 -23.07 19.67 46.77
CA PHE A 25 -22.86 20.02 45.37
C PHE A 25 -21.38 20.28 45.03
N GLY A 26 -20.56 20.67 46.01
CA GLY A 26 -19.12 20.90 45.80
C GLY A 26 -18.32 19.60 45.63
N LEU A 27 -18.70 18.52 46.33
CA LEU A 27 -17.98 17.25 46.30
C LEU A 27 -18.34 16.39 45.07
N GLY A 28 -19.58 16.47 44.57
CA GLY A 28 -20.00 15.76 43.35
C GLY A 28 -19.36 16.34 42.07
N VAL A 29 -19.19 17.66 42.00
CA VAL A 29 -18.53 18.32 40.86
C VAL A 29 -17.01 18.12 40.90
N ALA A 30 -16.39 18.10 42.09
CA ALA A 30 -14.95 17.86 42.23
C ALA A 30 -14.56 16.40 41.92
N VAL A 31 -15.36 15.41 42.34
CA VAL A 31 -15.13 13.99 42.03
C VAL A 31 -15.47 13.67 40.58
N GLY A 32 -16.51 14.29 40.00
CA GLY A 32 -16.85 14.15 38.59
C GLY A 32 -15.80 14.76 37.65
N ALA A 33 -15.28 15.94 37.97
CA ALA A 33 -14.21 16.59 37.20
C ALA A 33 -12.85 15.88 37.39
N GLY A 34 -12.53 15.46 38.62
CA GLY A 34 -11.30 14.71 38.93
C GLY A 34 -11.28 13.31 38.30
N GLY A 35 -12.42 12.61 38.32
CA GLY A 35 -12.59 11.31 37.66
C GLY A 35 -12.57 11.41 36.14
N CYS A 36 -13.16 12.46 35.55
CA CYS A 36 -13.07 12.74 34.13
C CYS A 36 -11.64 13.12 33.72
N TYR A 37 -10.93 13.92 34.53
CA TYR A 37 -9.53 14.26 34.29
C TYR A 37 -8.60 13.03 34.39
N LEU A 38 -8.82 12.14 35.37
CA LEU A 38 -8.07 10.89 35.51
C LEU A 38 -8.39 9.87 34.40
N TYR A 39 -9.64 9.80 33.94
CA TYR A 39 -10.04 8.99 32.79
C TYR A 39 -9.46 9.53 31.48
N LEU A 40 -9.48 10.85 31.28
CA LEU A 40 -8.89 11.51 30.10
C LEU A 40 -7.35 11.47 30.11
N SER A 41 -6.71 11.44 31.28
CA SER A 41 -5.24 11.32 31.40
C SER A 41 -4.74 9.88 31.37
N ALA A 42 -5.57 8.90 31.74
CA ALA A 42 -5.30 7.48 31.53
C ALA A 42 -5.56 7.04 30.07
N VAL A 43 -6.50 7.70 29.38
CA VAL A 43 -6.65 7.64 27.91
C VAL A 43 -5.71 8.66 27.27
N LYS A 44 -4.43 8.61 27.64
CA LYS A 44 -3.37 9.20 26.83
C LYS A 44 -3.21 8.28 25.62
N ARG A 45 -4.13 8.41 24.64
CA ARG A 45 -3.88 7.92 23.29
C ARG A 45 -2.52 8.49 22.92
N GLN A 46 -1.61 7.64 22.45
CA GLN A 46 -0.47 8.14 21.69
C GLN A 46 -1.07 9.08 20.65
N GLU A 47 -0.78 10.38 20.77
CA GLU A 47 -1.15 11.31 19.72
C GLU A 47 -0.56 10.72 18.44
N PRO A 48 -1.38 10.50 17.39
CA PRO A 48 -0.83 10.03 16.13
C PRO A 48 0.26 11.00 15.75
N GLN A 49 1.46 10.46 15.56
CA GLN A 49 2.63 11.22 15.15
C GLN A 49 2.30 11.77 13.76
N GLN A 50 1.73 12.97 13.70
CA GLN A 50 1.55 13.70 12.45
C GLN A 50 2.97 13.97 11.96
N VAL A 51 3.42 13.14 11.01
CA VAL A 51 4.68 13.36 10.31
C VAL A 51 4.51 14.70 9.62
N ALA A 52 5.27 15.67 10.11
CA ALA A 52 5.20 17.10 9.87
C ALA A 52 4.45 17.52 8.60
N ARG A 53 3.39 18.32 8.79
CA ARG A 53 2.88 19.23 7.76
C ARG A 53 4.07 19.99 7.16
N GLY A 54 4.20 19.91 5.83
CA GLY A 54 5.19 20.69 5.08
C GLY A 54 5.07 22.19 5.39
N LEU A 55 6.21 22.89 5.31
CA LEU A 55 6.40 24.34 5.39
C LEU A 55 5.12 25.16 5.65
N ALA A 56 5.00 25.73 6.85
CA ALA A 56 3.94 26.68 7.15
C ALA A 56 4.03 27.87 6.18
N VAL A 57 3.17 27.86 5.15
CA VAL A 57 3.08 28.97 4.19
C VAL A 57 2.29 30.09 4.87
N GLU A 58 2.97 31.16 5.25
CA GLU A 58 2.33 32.35 5.79
C GLU A 58 1.80 33.22 4.63
N HIS A 59 0.48 33.28 4.47
CA HIS A 59 -0.16 34.11 3.45
C HIS A 59 -1.55 34.60 3.92
N PRO A 60 -1.93 35.87 3.72
CA PRO A 60 -3.24 36.39 4.15
C PRO A 60 -4.45 35.61 3.60
N ALA A 61 -4.34 35.05 2.40
CA ALA A 61 -5.40 34.19 1.82
C ALA A 61 -5.63 32.89 2.61
N LEU A 62 -4.66 32.46 3.42
CA LEU A 62 -4.72 31.26 4.25
C LEU A 62 -5.08 31.59 5.71
N LYS A 63 -5.64 32.77 5.99
CA LYS A 63 -6.07 33.21 7.32
C LYS A 63 -6.93 32.18 8.06
N TYR A 64 -7.76 31.43 7.34
CA TYR A 64 -8.66 30.43 7.90
C TYR A 64 -8.20 28.99 7.65
N GLY A 65 -6.92 28.79 7.34
CA GLY A 65 -6.31 27.50 7.07
C GLY A 65 -6.17 27.18 5.58
N VAL A 66 -5.33 26.18 5.31
CA VAL A 66 -5.12 25.61 3.98
C VAL A 66 -6.23 24.60 3.69
N PRO A 67 -6.86 24.61 2.50
CA PRO A 67 -7.79 23.56 2.11
C PRO A 67 -7.15 22.17 2.20
N GLU A 68 -7.80 21.26 2.91
CA GLU A 68 -7.33 19.88 3.08
C GLU A 68 -7.87 19.00 1.96
N THR A 69 -6.98 18.28 1.26
CA THR A 69 -7.35 17.36 0.17
C THR A 69 -6.93 15.93 0.45
N ASP A 70 -6.13 15.74 1.49
CA ASP A 70 -5.52 14.48 1.88
C ASP A 70 -5.12 14.50 3.36
N ILE A 71 -4.67 13.33 3.82
CA ILE A 71 -4.06 13.14 5.14
C ILE A 71 -2.90 12.16 5.04
N VAL A 72 -1.83 12.43 5.78
CA VAL A 72 -0.73 11.47 5.97
C VAL A 72 -0.93 10.74 7.29
N ARG A 73 -0.93 9.42 7.24
CA ARG A 73 -1.14 8.52 8.38
C ARG A 73 0.10 7.65 8.55
N ALA A 74 0.70 7.71 9.73
CA ALA A 74 1.81 6.85 10.12
C ALA A 74 1.30 5.71 11.00
N TYR A 75 1.67 4.49 10.61
CA TYR A 75 1.40 3.24 11.30
C TYR A 75 2.74 2.57 11.67
N GLU A 76 2.71 1.47 12.41
CA GLU A 76 3.92 0.78 12.87
C GLU A 76 4.74 0.20 11.71
N GLY A 77 4.06 -0.34 10.69
CA GLY A 77 4.71 -0.97 9.54
C GLY A 77 4.80 -0.11 8.28
N TYR A 78 4.04 0.98 8.17
CA TYR A 78 3.95 1.78 6.94
C TYR A 78 3.48 3.22 7.18
N VAL A 79 3.67 4.06 6.16
CA VAL A 79 3.11 5.43 6.11
C VAL A 79 2.27 5.56 4.84
N ALA A 80 1.07 6.14 4.94
CA ALA A 80 0.19 6.34 3.80
C ALA A 80 -0.24 7.81 3.66
N ALA A 81 -0.18 8.36 2.46
CA ALA A 81 -0.93 9.56 2.11
C ALA A 81 -2.26 9.15 1.48
N TYR A 82 -3.38 9.60 2.01
CA TYR A 82 -4.72 9.20 1.60
C TYR A 82 -5.47 10.36 0.91
N ASP A 83 -5.97 10.13 -0.29
CA ASP A 83 -6.71 11.13 -1.09
C ASP A 83 -8.21 11.09 -0.76
N TYR A 84 -8.71 12.19 -0.22
CA TYR A 84 -10.13 12.34 0.13
C TYR A 84 -11.07 12.22 -1.07
N ARG A 85 -10.63 12.63 -2.26
CA ARG A 85 -11.47 12.68 -3.46
C ARG A 85 -11.67 11.30 -4.06
N THR A 86 -10.61 10.52 -4.19
CA THR A 86 -10.67 9.19 -4.77
C THR A 86 -11.01 8.11 -3.74
N ARG A 87 -10.85 8.41 -2.44
CA ARG A 87 -10.99 7.46 -1.33
C ARG A 87 -10.02 6.28 -1.44
N ASN A 88 -8.80 6.59 -1.89
CA ASN A 88 -7.69 5.67 -2.08
C ASN A 88 -6.41 6.28 -1.51
N PRO A 89 -5.38 5.49 -1.15
CA PRO A 89 -4.05 6.04 -0.94
C PRO A 89 -3.52 6.72 -2.22
N LYS A 90 -2.87 7.88 -2.09
CA LYS A 90 -1.99 8.46 -3.13
C LYS A 90 -0.73 7.61 -3.26
N TRP A 91 -0.17 7.23 -2.11
CA TRP A 91 0.98 6.36 -1.98
C TRP A 91 0.99 5.74 -0.58
N VAL A 92 1.59 4.56 -0.47
CA VAL A 92 1.91 3.87 0.79
C VAL A 92 3.37 3.48 0.75
N ALA A 93 4.13 3.88 1.76
CA ALA A 93 5.56 3.63 1.90
C ALA A 93 5.82 2.60 3.02
N GLU A 94 6.63 1.58 2.73
CA GLU A 94 7.05 0.54 3.65
C GLU A 94 8.59 0.46 3.71
N HIS A 95 9.12 0.06 4.86
CA HIS A 95 10.51 -0.35 5.03
C HIS A 95 10.56 -1.81 5.48
N LEU A 96 11.24 -2.63 4.70
CA LEU A 96 11.32 -4.07 4.88
C LEU A 96 12.76 -4.50 5.16
N THR A 97 12.89 -5.38 6.12
CA THR A 97 14.10 -6.15 6.42
C THR A 97 13.76 -7.63 6.39
N SER A 98 14.77 -8.50 6.48
CA SER A 98 14.53 -9.95 6.62
C SER A 98 13.68 -10.28 7.86
N ALA A 99 13.77 -9.46 8.90
CA ALA A 99 13.00 -9.62 10.13
C ALA A 99 11.50 -9.28 9.94
N SER A 100 11.16 -8.33 9.07
CA SER A 100 9.79 -7.81 8.93
C SER A 100 8.75 -8.90 8.66
N TRP A 101 9.11 -9.89 7.85
CA TRP A 101 8.24 -10.98 7.43
C TRP A 101 8.58 -12.34 8.06
N SER A 102 9.44 -12.34 9.08
CA SER A 102 9.66 -13.47 9.98
C SER A 102 8.87 -13.25 11.28
N GLY A 103 7.97 -14.16 11.63
CA GLY A 103 7.17 -14.07 12.85
C GLY A 103 5.83 -14.78 12.76
N GLU A 104 5.11 -14.74 13.88
CA GLU A 104 3.87 -15.49 14.14
C GLU A 104 2.59 -14.67 13.97
N ALA A 105 2.68 -13.42 13.51
CA ALA A 105 1.47 -12.68 13.19
C ALA A 105 0.70 -13.37 12.04
N THR A 106 -0.61 -13.36 12.17
CA THR A 106 -1.57 -14.11 11.36
C THR A 106 -2.71 -13.19 10.94
N ARG A 107 -2.98 -13.20 9.63
CA ARG A 107 -4.02 -12.37 9.00
C ARG A 107 -5.43 -12.82 9.38
N GLU A 108 -5.57 -14.05 9.85
CA GLU A 108 -6.83 -14.62 10.32
C GLU A 108 -7.38 -13.89 11.55
N ARG A 109 -6.55 -13.12 12.26
CA ARG A 109 -6.93 -12.26 13.39
C ARG A 109 -7.19 -10.80 13.02
N SER A 110 -7.07 -10.44 11.75
CA SER A 110 -7.15 -9.06 11.29
C SER A 110 -8.44 -8.84 10.49
N ASP A 111 -9.14 -7.75 10.79
CA ASP A 111 -10.36 -7.34 10.10
C ASP A 111 -10.17 -6.00 9.41
N PHE A 112 -10.78 -5.82 8.24
CA PHE A 112 -10.79 -4.52 7.56
C PHE A 112 -11.59 -3.48 8.34
N PHE A 113 -11.05 -2.27 8.49
CA PHE A 113 -11.72 -1.18 9.21
C PHE A 113 -11.47 0.19 8.55
N PRO A 114 -12.44 1.12 8.58
CA PRO A 114 -12.19 2.52 8.25
C PRO A 114 -11.28 3.18 9.28
N ASP A 115 -10.27 3.96 8.84
CA ASP A 115 -9.40 4.71 9.76
C ASP A 115 -10.22 5.77 10.52
N PRO A 116 -10.21 5.77 11.87
CA PRO A 116 -11.00 6.69 12.68
C PRO A 116 -10.53 8.16 12.58
N GLU A 117 -9.31 8.41 12.11
CA GLU A 117 -8.76 9.76 11.94
C GLU A 117 -9.09 10.37 10.56
N VAL A 118 -9.67 9.57 9.65
CA VAL A 118 -10.19 10.08 8.37
C VAL A 118 -11.63 10.52 8.57
N ASP A 119 -11.95 11.75 8.15
CA ASP A 119 -13.33 12.24 8.17
C ASP A 119 -14.27 11.22 7.47
N PRO A 120 -15.36 10.78 8.12
CA PRO A 120 -16.27 9.78 7.55
C PRO A 120 -16.88 10.13 6.18
N ARG A 121 -16.87 11.41 5.78
CA ARG A 121 -17.28 11.86 4.44
C ARG A 121 -16.30 11.43 3.35
N PHE A 122 -15.02 11.32 3.69
CA PHE A 122 -13.91 11.01 2.79
C PHE A 122 -13.38 9.58 2.97
N SER A 123 -13.79 8.90 4.04
CA SER A 123 -13.42 7.51 4.31
C SER A 123 -14.17 6.54 3.39
N ALA A 124 -13.45 5.58 2.82
CA ALA A 124 -14.05 4.41 2.17
C ALA A 124 -14.75 3.53 3.23
N LYS A 125 -15.78 2.77 2.82
CA LYS A 125 -16.52 1.88 3.71
C LYS A 125 -16.46 0.45 3.20
N LEU A 126 -16.52 -0.52 4.11
CA LEU A 126 -16.57 -1.94 3.76
C LEU A 126 -17.73 -2.28 2.81
N ALA A 127 -18.85 -1.55 2.95
CA ALA A 127 -20.02 -1.70 2.10
C ALA A 127 -19.77 -1.31 0.63
N ASP A 128 -18.80 -0.42 0.35
CA ASP A 128 -18.50 0.02 -1.02
C ASP A 128 -17.87 -1.12 -1.83
N PHE A 129 -17.10 -2.00 -1.17
CA PHE A 129 -16.47 -3.16 -1.78
C PHE A 129 -17.38 -4.39 -1.87
N ARG A 130 -18.43 -4.46 -1.03
CA ARG A 130 -19.29 -5.67 -0.97
C ARG A 130 -20.09 -5.80 -2.26
N GLY A 131 -19.84 -6.88 -3.00
CA GLY A 131 -20.56 -7.18 -4.25
C GLY A 131 -20.15 -6.31 -5.43
N SER A 132 -19.06 -5.53 -5.31
CA SER A 132 -18.58 -4.66 -6.39
C SER A 132 -17.88 -5.40 -7.53
N GLY A 133 -17.45 -6.66 -7.30
CA GLY A 133 -16.57 -7.40 -8.20
C GLY A 133 -15.08 -7.13 -8.00
N TYR A 134 -14.72 -6.18 -7.13
CA TYR A 134 -13.33 -5.84 -6.79
C TYR A 134 -12.96 -6.32 -5.38
N ASP A 135 -11.71 -6.73 -5.22
CA ASP A 135 -11.15 -7.02 -3.92
C ASP A 135 -10.73 -5.74 -3.17
N ARG A 136 -10.65 -5.86 -1.85
CA ARG A 136 -9.93 -4.92 -0.98
C ARG A 136 -8.43 -5.21 -1.10
N GLY A 137 -7.79 -4.61 -2.10
CA GLY A 137 -6.38 -4.80 -2.40
C GLY A 137 -5.48 -3.97 -1.50
N HIS A 138 -4.48 -4.60 -0.89
CA HIS A 138 -3.53 -3.92 -0.02
C HIS A 138 -2.44 -3.22 -0.85
N MET A 139 -2.03 -2.01 -0.45
CA MET A 139 -0.81 -1.39 -0.98
C MET A 139 0.42 -1.92 -0.21
N ALA A 140 0.37 -1.81 1.13
CA ALA A 140 1.27 -2.48 2.07
C ALA A 140 0.66 -3.84 2.50
N PRO A 141 1.18 -4.99 2.02
CA PRO A 141 0.55 -6.27 2.26
C PRO A 141 0.80 -6.79 3.67
N ALA A 142 -0.24 -7.35 4.31
CA ALA A 142 -0.16 -7.96 5.64
C ALA A 142 1.04 -8.93 5.81
N ALA A 143 1.36 -9.70 4.77
CA ALA A 143 2.44 -10.69 4.79
C ALA A 143 3.86 -10.11 4.89
N ASN A 144 4.02 -8.79 4.80
CA ASN A 144 5.28 -8.08 5.06
C ASN A 144 5.49 -7.78 6.55
N HIS A 145 4.44 -7.88 7.37
CA HIS A 145 4.40 -7.41 8.77
C HIS A 145 4.22 -8.57 9.75
N LYS A 146 4.85 -9.73 9.47
CA LYS A 146 4.71 -10.93 10.32
C LYS A 146 5.36 -10.77 11.70
N ALA A 147 6.31 -9.84 11.84
CA ALA A 147 7.01 -9.57 13.08
C ALA A 147 6.11 -8.94 14.18
N SER A 148 5.02 -8.30 13.80
CA SER A 148 4.12 -7.59 14.74
C SER A 148 2.67 -7.78 14.32
N GLN A 149 1.85 -8.38 15.19
CA GLN A 149 0.41 -8.52 14.93
C GLN A 149 -0.25 -7.15 14.81
N LYS A 150 0.17 -6.15 15.59
CA LYS A 150 -0.34 -4.79 15.50
C LYS A 150 -0.05 -4.17 14.13
N ALA A 151 1.21 -4.26 13.66
CA ALA A 151 1.55 -3.75 12.33
C ALA A 151 0.76 -4.46 11.22
N MET A 152 0.55 -5.79 11.36
CA MET A 152 -0.29 -6.56 10.45
C MET A 152 -1.76 -6.09 10.47
N ASP A 153 -2.35 -5.94 11.66
CA ASP A 153 -3.74 -5.48 11.82
C ASP A 153 -3.92 -4.09 11.20
N GLU A 154 -2.96 -3.19 11.41
CA GLU A 154 -2.98 -1.85 10.83
C GLU A 154 -3.01 -1.86 9.30
N THR A 155 -2.44 -2.86 8.63
CA THR A 155 -2.54 -2.99 7.15
C THR A 155 -3.97 -3.17 6.63
N PHE A 156 -4.90 -3.60 7.49
CA PHE A 156 -6.31 -3.76 7.15
C PHE A 156 -7.12 -2.46 7.24
N SER A 157 -6.48 -1.36 7.65
CA SER A 157 -7.06 -0.02 7.58
C SER A 157 -7.36 0.37 6.14
N LEU A 158 -8.56 0.91 5.87
CA LEU A 158 -8.98 1.28 4.51
C LEU A 158 -8.14 2.40 3.87
N VAL A 159 -7.29 3.10 4.63
CA VAL A 159 -6.32 4.05 4.05
C VAL A 159 -5.20 3.34 3.26
N ASN A 160 -5.00 2.04 3.51
CA ASN A 160 -4.06 1.19 2.79
C ASN A 160 -4.72 0.39 1.65
N ILE A 161 -6.03 0.55 1.45
CA ILE A 161 -6.82 -0.30 0.56
C ILE A 161 -7.23 0.44 -0.69
N SER A 162 -7.18 -0.25 -1.82
CA SER A 162 -7.68 0.21 -3.11
C SER A 162 -8.45 -0.91 -3.83
N PRO A 163 -9.48 -0.60 -4.65
CA PRO A 163 -10.18 -1.60 -5.45
C PRO A 163 -9.25 -2.29 -6.46
N GLN A 164 -9.04 -3.58 -6.28
CA GLN A 164 -8.21 -4.39 -7.18
C GLN A 164 -9.02 -5.48 -7.86
N ALA A 165 -8.72 -5.76 -9.14
CA ALA A 165 -9.21 -6.94 -9.81
C ALA A 165 -8.80 -8.19 -9.00
N GLY A 166 -9.75 -9.09 -8.73
CA GLY A 166 -9.51 -10.22 -7.83
C GLY A 166 -8.67 -11.32 -8.47
N LYS A 167 -9.33 -12.26 -9.16
CA LYS A 167 -8.66 -13.37 -9.84
C LYS A 167 -7.84 -12.87 -11.03
N GLY A 168 -6.61 -13.36 -11.15
CA GLY A 168 -5.63 -12.99 -12.16
C GLY A 168 -4.80 -11.75 -11.81
N PHE A 169 -5.15 -11.01 -10.75
CA PHE A 169 -4.41 -9.81 -10.33
C PHE A 169 -4.11 -9.83 -8.82
N ASN A 170 -4.96 -9.29 -7.95
CA ASN A 170 -4.71 -9.19 -6.49
C ASN A 170 -4.32 -10.55 -5.89
N ARG A 171 -5.09 -11.59 -6.20
CA ARG A 171 -4.93 -12.94 -5.63
C ARG A 171 -3.83 -13.76 -6.30
N ASP A 172 -3.25 -13.26 -7.40
CA ASP A 172 -2.36 -14.01 -8.28
C ASP A 172 -1.10 -13.19 -8.62
N TYR A 173 -1.10 -12.43 -9.73
CA TYR A 173 0.09 -11.75 -10.23
C TYR A 173 0.63 -10.70 -9.26
N TRP A 174 -0.26 -9.89 -8.66
CA TRP A 174 0.12 -8.87 -7.68
C TRP A 174 0.73 -9.49 -6.43
N SER A 175 0.12 -10.56 -5.89
CA SER A 175 0.66 -11.26 -4.72
C SER A 175 2.00 -11.96 -5.01
N ARG A 176 2.21 -12.48 -6.22
CA ARG A 176 3.54 -12.97 -6.66
C ARG A 176 4.56 -11.83 -6.72
N PHE A 177 4.15 -10.65 -7.16
CA PHE A 177 5.02 -9.46 -7.16
C PHE A 177 5.36 -9.02 -5.73
N GLU A 178 4.40 -8.98 -4.81
CA GLU A 178 4.66 -8.73 -3.39
C GLU A 178 5.65 -9.74 -2.78
N ARG A 179 5.53 -11.02 -3.14
CA ARG A 179 6.49 -12.06 -2.75
C ARG A 179 7.89 -11.78 -3.30
N PHE A 180 8.00 -11.40 -4.57
CA PHE A 180 9.28 -10.97 -5.16
C PHE A 180 9.90 -9.81 -4.37
N VAL A 181 9.10 -8.80 -4.00
CA VAL A 181 9.58 -7.63 -3.26
C VAL A 181 10.19 -8.03 -1.91
N LYS A 182 9.49 -8.82 -1.11
CA LYS A 182 10.05 -9.21 0.20
C LYS A 182 11.25 -10.15 0.10
N GLU A 183 11.33 -10.98 -0.94
CA GLU A 183 12.51 -11.82 -1.22
C GLU A 183 13.77 -11.02 -1.62
N LEU A 184 13.65 -9.71 -1.89
CA LEU A 184 14.81 -8.83 -2.04
C LEU A 184 15.56 -8.62 -0.71
N THR A 185 14.90 -8.80 0.44
CA THR A 185 15.55 -8.72 1.76
C THR A 185 16.56 -9.85 2.00
N ASP A 186 16.56 -10.91 1.19
CA ASP A 186 17.56 -11.97 1.24
C ASP A 186 18.94 -11.49 0.75
N VAL A 187 18.95 -10.50 -0.15
CA VAL A 187 20.14 -10.01 -0.86
C VAL A 187 20.46 -8.54 -0.55
N ALA A 188 19.49 -7.79 -0.05
CA ALA A 188 19.64 -6.43 0.45
C ALA A 188 19.62 -6.40 1.98
N ARG A 189 20.05 -5.29 2.57
CA ARG A 189 19.88 -5.03 4.01
C ARG A 189 18.49 -4.49 4.29
N ASP A 190 18.15 -3.43 3.55
CA ASP A 190 16.95 -2.64 3.70
C ASP A 190 16.27 -2.53 2.34
N VAL A 191 14.96 -2.72 2.30
CA VAL A 191 14.14 -2.59 1.09
C VAL A 191 13.02 -1.61 1.37
N TYR A 192 13.03 -0.47 0.69
CA TYR A 192 12.01 0.55 0.76
C TYR A 192 11.08 0.41 -0.43
N VAL A 193 9.77 0.47 -0.18
CA VAL A 193 8.75 0.23 -1.21
C VAL A 193 7.73 1.34 -1.13
N VAL A 194 7.46 2.00 -2.25
CA VAL A 194 6.33 2.93 -2.38
C VAL A 194 5.33 2.33 -3.37
N THR A 195 4.11 2.10 -2.92
CA THR A 195 3.04 1.48 -3.70
C THR A 195 1.87 2.45 -3.82
N GLY A 196 1.23 2.54 -4.98
CA GLY A 196 0.02 3.34 -5.12
C GLY A 196 -0.78 3.08 -6.40
N PRO A 197 -1.99 3.64 -6.49
CA PRO A 197 -2.82 3.59 -7.69
C PRO A 197 -2.41 4.62 -8.75
N LEU A 198 -2.84 4.40 -10.00
CA LEU A 198 -2.73 5.34 -11.12
C LEU A 198 -4.02 5.42 -11.94
N TRP A 199 -4.17 6.58 -12.58
CA TRP A 199 -5.32 6.95 -13.41
C TRP A 199 -4.84 7.31 -14.81
N LEU A 200 -4.45 6.29 -15.58
CA LEU A 200 -3.86 6.44 -16.90
C LEU A 200 -4.95 6.56 -17.97
N PRO A 201 -4.98 7.65 -18.77
CA PRO A 201 -5.90 7.77 -19.88
C PRO A 201 -5.54 6.79 -21.01
N THR A 202 -6.50 6.52 -21.89
CA THR A 202 -6.27 5.78 -23.14
C THR A 202 -6.55 6.69 -24.33
N GLN A 203 -5.80 6.46 -25.41
CA GLN A 203 -6.04 7.16 -26.66
C GLN A 203 -7.31 6.60 -27.31
N GLN A 204 -8.25 7.47 -27.65
CA GLN A 204 -9.46 7.05 -28.36
C GLN A 204 -9.11 6.69 -29.82
N HIS A 205 -9.60 5.55 -30.29
CA HIS A 205 -9.65 5.27 -31.72
C HIS A 205 -10.60 6.27 -32.38
N GLN A 206 -10.05 7.24 -33.11
CA GLN A 206 -10.86 8.16 -33.91
C GLN A 206 -11.47 7.37 -35.09
N PRO A 207 -12.80 7.30 -35.23
CA PRO A 207 -13.39 6.85 -36.48
C PRO A 207 -13.01 7.83 -37.60
N HIS A 208 -12.96 7.34 -38.86
CA HIS A 208 -12.55 8.05 -40.08
C HIS A 208 -13.27 9.41 -40.30
N ALA A 209 -12.86 10.46 -39.59
CA ALA A 209 -13.23 11.87 -39.79
C ALA A 209 -12.48 12.80 -38.80
N ALA A 210 -11.25 12.48 -38.40
CA ALA A 210 -10.43 13.48 -37.72
C ALA A 210 -10.21 14.63 -38.72
N GLN A 211 -10.62 15.85 -38.37
CA GLN A 211 -10.31 17.01 -39.20
C GLN A 211 -8.77 17.10 -39.35
N GLU A 212 -8.29 17.43 -40.54
CA GLU A 212 -6.86 17.66 -40.77
C GLU A 212 -6.34 18.67 -39.74
N GLY A 213 -5.42 18.22 -38.87
CA GLY A 213 -4.82 19.03 -37.80
C GLY A 213 -5.23 18.64 -36.36
N GLU A 214 -6.20 17.76 -36.16
CA GLU A 214 -6.55 17.30 -34.81
C GLU A 214 -5.62 16.17 -34.33
N GLY A 215 -4.85 16.44 -33.26
CA GLY A 215 -3.99 15.45 -32.62
C GLY A 215 -4.75 14.31 -31.91
N PRO A 216 -4.04 13.33 -31.35
CA PRO A 216 -4.66 12.19 -30.68
C PRO A 216 -5.48 12.65 -29.46
N ARG A 217 -6.74 12.19 -29.37
CA ARG A 217 -7.62 12.46 -28.22
C ARG A 217 -7.41 11.41 -27.12
N TRP A 218 -7.24 11.87 -25.89
CA TRP A 218 -7.04 11.03 -24.70
C TRP A 218 -8.26 11.09 -23.79
N THR A 219 -8.64 9.96 -23.18
CA THR A 219 -9.76 9.87 -22.24
C THR A 219 -9.44 8.93 -21.10
N LEU A 220 -9.75 9.36 -19.88
CA LEU A 220 -9.69 8.51 -18.68
C LEU A 220 -11.08 7.95 -18.40
N THR A 221 -11.20 6.62 -18.38
CA THR A 221 -12.44 5.91 -18.03
C THR A 221 -12.13 4.89 -16.96
N HIS A 222 -12.88 4.91 -15.85
CA HIS A 222 -12.73 3.96 -14.76
C HIS A 222 -14.04 3.87 -13.95
N ASP A 223 -14.19 2.76 -13.24
CA ASP A 223 -15.35 2.50 -12.39
C ASP A 223 -15.29 3.28 -11.07
N TRP A 224 -16.46 3.41 -10.45
CA TRP A 224 -16.64 3.93 -9.11
C TRP A 224 -17.47 2.96 -8.28
N LEU A 225 -17.05 2.66 -7.06
CA LEU A 225 -17.74 1.76 -6.14
C LEU A 225 -18.61 2.51 -5.15
N GLY A 226 -19.65 1.84 -4.61
CA GLY A 226 -20.52 2.41 -3.59
C GLY A 226 -21.67 3.23 -4.18
N LYS A 227 -22.12 4.25 -3.44
CA LYS A 227 -23.26 5.11 -3.83
C LYS A 227 -22.89 6.58 -3.73
N PRO A 228 -23.35 7.45 -4.64
CA PRO A 228 -23.17 8.90 -4.51
C PRO A 228 -23.72 9.43 -3.17
N PRO A 229 -23.07 10.43 -2.54
CA PRO A 229 -21.80 11.08 -2.93
C PRO A 229 -20.54 10.34 -2.42
N GLY A 230 -20.71 9.13 -1.88
CA GLY A 230 -19.73 8.27 -1.20
C GLY A 230 -18.86 7.38 -2.10
N LEU A 231 -18.69 7.70 -3.38
CA LEU A 231 -18.04 6.81 -4.35
C LEU A 231 -16.51 6.59 -4.15
N VAL A 232 -16.04 5.35 -4.24
CA VAL A 232 -14.60 5.00 -4.23
C VAL A 232 -14.11 4.79 -5.66
N ALA A 233 -13.05 5.47 -6.08
CA ALA A 233 -12.51 5.31 -7.43
C ALA A 233 -11.83 3.93 -7.59
N VAL A 234 -12.08 3.26 -8.71
CA VAL A 234 -11.30 2.08 -9.13
C VAL A 234 -10.11 2.54 -9.98
N PRO A 235 -8.86 2.30 -9.57
CA PRO A 235 -7.70 2.68 -10.36
C PRO A 235 -7.58 1.88 -11.65
N THR A 236 -7.01 2.50 -12.68
CA THR A 236 -6.69 1.82 -13.94
C THR A 236 -5.46 0.92 -13.82
N HIS A 237 -4.49 1.33 -12.99
CA HIS A 237 -3.19 0.69 -12.83
C HIS A 237 -2.73 0.85 -11.38
N PHE A 238 -1.73 0.06 -11.00
CA PHE A 238 -0.97 0.21 -9.77
C PHE A 238 0.51 0.28 -10.08
N TYR A 239 1.25 1.00 -9.25
CA TYR A 239 2.70 1.04 -9.29
C TYR A 239 3.34 0.47 -8.03
N LYS A 240 4.57 0.00 -8.17
CA LYS A 240 5.53 -0.12 -7.07
C LYS A 240 6.86 0.52 -7.48
N VAL A 241 7.40 1.36 -6.62
CA VAL A 241 8.79 1.83 -6.69
C VAL A 241 9.55 1.15 -5.56
N ILE A 242 10.63 0.46 -5.91
CA ILE A 242 11.41 -0.35 -4.98
C ILE A 242 12.83 0.20 -4.95
N LEU A 243 13.36 0.38 -3.75
CA LEU A 243 14.73 0.76 -3.48
C LEU A 243 15.32 -0.25 -2.51
N ALA A 244 16.34 -0.98 -2.93
CA ALA A 244 17.07 -1.93 -2.10
C ALA A 244 18.47 -1.41 -1.81
N ASP A 245 18.82 -1.31 -0.53
CA ASP A 245 20.13 -0.86 -0.06
C ASP A 245 21.04 -2.04 0.26
N GLY A 246 22.28 -1.98 -0.21
CA GLY A 246 23.28 -3.04 -0.10
C GLY A 246 23.72 -3.29 1.34
N ARG A 247 24.19 -4.52 1.63
CA ARG A 247 24.69 -4.86 2.97
C ARG A 247 26.09 -4.31 3.18
N ASN A 248 26.32 -3.62 4.31
CA ASN A 248 27.67 -3.29 4.76
C ASN A 248 28.45 -4.58 5.08
N SER A 249 29.66 -4.72 4.52
CA SER A 249 30.61 -5.76 4.90
C SER A 249 31.35 -5.47 6.23
N SER A 250 31.00 -4.40 6.94
CA SER A 250 31.62 -4.02 8.22
C SER A 250 30.92 -4.71 9.40
N GLY A 251 31.10 -6.03 9.49
CA GLY A 251 30.91 -6.80 10.71
C GLY A 251 32.13 -7.70 10.86
N SER A 252 33.14 -7.22 11.59
CA SER A 252 34.26 -8.03 12.05
C SER A 252 33.72 -9.11 13.00
N GLY A 253 33.25 -10.20 12.42
CA GLY A 253 33.03 -11.48 13.07
C GLY A 253 33.82 -12.47 12.26
N ASN A 254 34.83 -13.07 12.86
CA ASN A 254 35.67 -14.09 12.26
C ASN A 254 34.82 -15.33 11.94
N SER A 255 34.09 -15.27 10.83
CA SER A 255 33.33 -16.37 10.26
C SER A 255 33.86 -16.59 8.86
N LYS A 256 34.83 -17.50 8.75
CA LYS A 256 35.02 -18.31 7.55
C LYS A 256 33.76 -19.17 7.38
N GLY A 257 32.64 -18.53 7.05
CA GLY A 257 31.39 -19.16 6.67
C GLY A 257 31.07 -18.67 5.28
N LYS A 258 30.97 -19.60 4.32
CA LYS A 258 30.31 -19.32 3.03
C LYS A 258 29.01 -18.58 3.35
N SER A 259 28.90 -17.31 2.98
CA SER A 259 27.62 -16.60 2.93
C SER A 259 26.83 -17.17 1.75
N SER A 260 26.38 -18.42 1.85
CA SER A 260 25.30 -18.91 1.02
C SER A 260 24.05 -18.22 1.53
N SER A 261 23.54 -17.24 0.79
CA SER A 261 22.13 -16.89 0.94
C SER A 261 21.34 -18.20 0.77
N SER A 262 20.28 -18.40 1.57
CA SER A 262 19.40 -19.57 1.46
C SER A 262 18.78 -19.74 0.07
N SER A 263 18.91 -18.71 -0.79
CA SER A 263 18.44 -18.68 -2.17
C SER A 263 19.54 -18.81 -3.24
N GLY A 264 20.82 -18.94 -2.87
CA GLY A 264 21.93 -19.03 -3.81
C GLY A 264 22.23 -17.74 -4.60
N ARG A 265 21.58 -16.62 -4.25
CA ARG A 265 21.75 -15.30 -4.88
C ARG A 265 22.88 -14.50 -4.23
N GLU A 266 23.63 -13.75 -5.04
CA GLU A 266 24.70 -12.86 -4.59
C GLU A 266 24.11 -11.64 -3.87
N ALA A 267 24.71 -11.23 -2.75
CA ALA A 267 24.26 -10.07 -2.00
C ALA A 267 24.58 -8.77 -2.75
N LEU A 268 23.70 -7.77 -2.64
CA LEU A 268 23.93 -6.44 -3.18
C LEU A 268 25.13 -5.81 -2.47
N ARG A 269 26.09 -5.32 -3.26
CA ARG A 269 27.38 -4.81 -2.76
C ARG A 269 27.18 -3.64 -1.79
N SER A 270 27.99 -3.61 -0.74
CA SER A 270 28.06 -2.51 0.23
C SER A 270 28.20 -1.17 -0.48
N GLY A 271 27.34 -0.20 -0.14
CA GLY A 271 27.35 1.15 -0.75
C GLY A 271 26.73 1.23 -2.15
N SER A 272 26.17 0.14 -2.67
CA SER A 272 25.34 0.15 -3.88
C SER A 272 23.85 0.12 -3.50
N VAL A 273 23.04 0.81 -4.29
CA VAL A 273 21.58 0.80 -4.19
C VAL A 273 21.00 0.25 -5.49
N ALA A 274 19.93 -0.53 -5.39
CA ALA A 274 19.18 -0.99 -6.54
C ALA A 274 17.81 -0.32 -6.54
N VAL A 275 17.41 0.28 -7.66
CA VAL A 275 16.11 0.95 -7.80
C VAL A 275 15.32 0.38 -8.97
N GLY A 276 14.00 0.35 -8.88
CA GLY A 276 13.15 -0.02 -10.01
C GLY A 276 11.71 0.43 -9.81
N ALA A 277 11.07 0.83 -10.91
CA ALA A 277 9.67 1.23 -10.95
C ALA A 277 8.89 0.31 -11.88
N PHE A 278 7.70 -0.08 -11.46
CA PHE A 278 6.82 -1.00 -12.18
C PHE A 278 5.41 -0.45 -12.23
N VAL A 279 4.74 -0.58 -13.37
CA VAL A 279 3.33 -0.20 -13.54
C VAL A 279 2.56 -1.37 -14.14
N LEU A 280 1.55 -1.85 -13.41
CA LEU A 280 0.73 -3.00 -13.80
C LEU A 280 -0.73 -2.57 -13.97
N PRO A 281 -1.44 -3.04 -15.01
CA PRO A 281 -2.87 -2.76 -15.19
C PRO A 281 -3.70 -3.48 -14.14
N ASN A 282 -4.75 -2.82 -13.65
CA ASN A 282 -5.68 -3.37 -12.66
C ASN A 282 -6.68 -4.35 -13.31
N GLN A 283 -6.16 -5.44 -13.87
CA GLN A 283 -6.92 -6.45 -14.60
C GLN A 283 -6.20 -7.80 -14.53
N PRO A 284 -6.85 -8.93 -14.86
CA PRO A 284 -6.17 -10.23 -14.92
C PRO A 284 -4.92 -10.20 -15.82
N ILE A 285 -3.80 -10.71 -15.31
CA ILE A 285 -2.52 -10.79 -16.04
C ILE A 285 -2.15 -12.26 -16.24
N ASP A 286 -1.76 -12.63 -17.47
CA ASP A 286 -1.25 -13.97 -17.76
C ASP A 286 0.05 -14.20 -16.94
N PRO A 287 0.13 -15.27 -16.12
CA PRO A 287 1.28 -15.54 -15.27
C PRO A 287 2.61 -15.73 -16.02
N LYS A 288 2.58 -15.93 -17.35
CA LYS A 288 3.73 -16.07 -18.24
C LYS A 288 4.33 -14.73 -18.69
N VAL A 289 3.59 -13.63 -18.58
CA VAL A 289 4.13 -12.30 -18.87
C VAL A 289 5.26 -12.03 -17.87
N PRO A 290 6.47 -11.64 -18.31
CA PRO A 290 7.56 -11.36 -17.40
C PRO A 290 7.34 -10.01 -16.70
N LEU A 291 7.68 -9.92 -15.41
CA LEU A 291 7.60 -8.65 -14.67
C LEU A 291 8.43 -7.54 -15.32
N SER A 292 9.54 -7.88 -15.98
CA SER A 292 10.37 -6.92 -16.71
C SER A 292 9.61 -6.17 -17.80
N ALA A 293 8.55 -6.74 -18.39
CA ALA A 293 7.72 -6.03 -19.38
C ALA A 293 6.92 -4.85 -18.78
N TYR A 294 6.74 -4.83 -17.46
CA TYR A 294 6.05 -3.78 -16.69
C TYR A 294 7.00 -2.76 -16.06
N VAL A 295 8.32 -2.89 -16.28
CA VAL A 295 9.31 -1.91 -15.84
C VAL A 295 9.07 -0.59 -16.58
N VAL A 296 9.20 0.52 -15.86
CA VAL A 296 9.09 1.87 -16.43
C VAL A 296 10.23 2.74 -15.88
N PRO A 297 10.72 3.72 -16.66
CA PRO A 297 11.55 4.80 -16.11
C PRO A 297 10.84 5.49 -14.94
N LEU A 298 11.62 5.89 -13.94
CA LEU A 298 11.10 6.60 -12.79
C LEU A 298 10.56 7.97 -13.19
N GLU A 299 11.20 8.66 -14.12
CA GLU A 299 10.71 9.94 -14.68
C GLU A 299 9.29 9.83 -15.22
N ASP A 300 9.05 8.85 -16.07
CA ASP A 300 7.74 8.60 -16.66
C ASP A 300 6.68 8.34 -15.59
N LEU A 301 7.03 7.53 -14.57
CA LEU A 301 6.14 7.24 -13.45
C LEU A 301 5.87 8.50 -12.60
N GLU A 302 6.89 9.27 -12.25
CA GLU A 302 6.73 10.49 -11.44
C GLU A 302 5.82 11.50 -12.14
N GLN A 303 5.94 11.63 -13.47
CA GLN A 303 5.11 12.52 -14.28
C GLN A 303 3.63 12.15 -14.21
N VAL A 304 3.28 10.86 -14.33
CA VAL A 304 1.88 10.42 -14.31
C VAL A 304 1.33 10.21 -12.91
N ALA A 305 2.18 9.92 -11.92
CA ALA A 305 1.80 9.79 -10.51
C ALA A 305 1.69 11.14 -9.81
N GLY A 306 2.28 12.21 -10.39
CA GLY A 306 2.38 13.52 -9.75
C GLY A 306 3.13 13.47 -8.41
N THR A 307 4.09 12.55 -8.28
CA THR A 307 4.79 12.23 -7.04
C THR A 307 6.27 12.06 -7.33
N ARG A 308 7.15 12.64 -6.51
CA ARG A 308 8.60 12.38 -6.58
C ARG A 308 8.98 11.29 -5.58
N PHE A 309 9.64 10.25 -6.04
CA PHE A 309 10.02 9.10 -5.22
C PHE A 309 11.49 9.21 -4.80
N PHE A 310 11.76 8.96 -3.52
CA PHE A 310 13.12 9.01 -2.95
C PHE A 310 13.91 10.29 -3.32
N PRO A 311 13.33 11.49 -3.12
CA PRO A 311 13.90 12.74 -3.63
C PRO A 311 15.30 13.05 -3.08
N GLU A 312 15.64 12.58 -1.89
CA GLU A 312 16.98 12.75 -1.30
C GLU A 312 18.03 11.92 -2.05
N LEU A 313 17.73 10.64 -2.34
CA LEU A 313 18.67 9.73 -3.00
C LEU A 313 18.80 10.01 -4.51
N LEU A 314 17.68 10.34 -5.15
CA LEU A 314 17.58 10.51 -6.61
C LEU A 314 17.65 11.97 -7.05
N SER A 315 18.07 12.86 -6.16
CA SER A 315 18.43 14.25 -6.50
C SER A 315 19.67 14.34 -7.41
N ASP A 316 20.53 13.30 -7.41
CA ASP A 316 21.67 13.19 -8.32
C ASP A 316 21.21 12.78 -9.73
N ALA A 317 21.33 13.72 -10.67
CA ALA A 317 20.95 13.52 -12.07
C ALA A 317 21.65 12.33 -12.76
N LYS A 318 22.89 12.00 -12.37
CA LYS A 318 23.62 10.84 -12.95
C LYS A 318 23.03 9.53 -12.46
N ARG A 319 22.73 9.45 -11.16
CA ARG A 319 22.06 8.29 -10.54
C ARG A 319 20.66 8.08 -11.11
N ARG A 320 19.92 9.17 -11.31
CA ARG A 320 18.61 9.14 -11.94
C ARG A 320 18.68 8.63 -13.38
N ALA A 321 19.54 9.23 -14.22
CA ALA A 321 19.70 8.81 -15.61
C ALA A 321 20.16 7.34 -15.73
N ALA A 322 21.02 6.88 -14.82
CA ALA A 322 21.45 5.49 -14.73
C ALA A 322 20.27 4.52 -14.49
N ALA A 323 19.42 4.84 -13.52
CA ALA A 323 18.24 4.04 -13.20
C ALA A 323 17.24 4.00 -14.35
N ASP A 324 16.96 5.15 -14.98
CA ASP A 324 15.99 5.26 -16.07
C ASP A 324 16.47 4.56 -17.35
N CYS A 325 17.75 4.67 -17.68
CA CYS A 325 18.34 3.96 -18.82
C CYS A 325 18.26 2.44 -18.64
N ALA A 326 18.63 1.93 -17.45
CA ALA A 326 18.54 0.50 -17.15
C ALA A 326 17.08 0.01 -17.13
N ALA A 327 16.14 0.82 -16.64
CA ALA A 327 14.72 0.51 -16.68
C ALA A 327 14.21 0.33 -18.13
N ALA A 328 14.61 1.22 -19.05
CA ALA A 328 14.26 1.12 -20.46
C ALA A 328 14.80 -0.17 -21.11
N GLU A 329 16.05 -0.56 -20.82
CA GLU A 329 16.65 -1.80 -21.33
C GLU A 329 15.92 -3.04 -20.80
N TRP A 330 15.64 -3.10 -19.51
CA TRP A 330 14.88 -4.21 -18.90
C TRP A 330 13.47 -4.32 -19.47
N ARG A 331 12.80 -3.19 -19.70
CA ARG A 331 11.48 -3.15 -20.35
C ARG A 331 11.55 -3.72 -21.76
N GLN A 332 12.52 -3.30 -22.57
CA GLN A 332 12.71 -3.82 -23.93
C GLN A 332 12.96 -5.33 -23.93
N ALA A 333 13.84 -5.82 -23.03
CA ALA A 333 14.12 -7.24 -22.88
C ALA A 333 12.89 -8.05 -22.42
N GLY A 334 12.04 -7.49 -21.56
CA GLY A 334 10.77 -8.09 -21.15
C GLY A 334 9.76 -8.15 -22.29
N LEU A 335 9.59 -7.06 -23.03
CA LEU A 335 8.69 -7.01 -24.20
C LEU A 335 9.12 -7.96 -25.32
N ALA A 336 10.43 -8.18 -25.51
CA ALA A 336 10.94 -9.10 -26.52
C ALA A 336 10.53 -10.57 -26.29
N GLN A 337 10.17 -10.94 -25.04
CA GLN A 337 9.71 -12.28 -24.69
C GLN A 337 8.22 -12.50 -25.02
N LEU A 338 7.48 -11.45 -25.33
CA LEU A 338 6.04 -11.49 -25.57
C LEU A 338 5.71 -11.77 -27.04
N LYS A 339 4.59 -12.46 -27.26
CA LYS A 339 4.02 -12.63 -28.61
C LYS A 339 3.63 -11.27 -29.20
N PRO A 340 3.57 -11.12 -30.53
CA PRO A 340 3.26 -9.84 -31.15
C PRO A 340 1.97 -9.16 -30.64
N PHE A 341 0.88 -9.93 -30.47
CA PHE A 341 -0.38 -9.38 -29.96
C PHE A 341 -0.29 -8.96 -28.48
N GLU A 342 0.42 -9.72 -27.64
CA GLU A 342 0.66 -9.39 -26.23
C GLU A 342 1.48 -8.11 -26.09
N ARG A 343 2.45 -7.90 -26.99
CA ARG A 343 3.22 -6.65 -27.07
C ARG A 343 2.34 -5.45 -27.40
N VAL A 344 1.41 -5.60 -28.35
CA VAL A 344 0.47 -4.52 -28.71
C VAL A 344 -0.40 -4.18 -27.51
N THR A 345 -0.99 -5.19 -26.85
CA THR A 345 -1.80 -4.99 -25.64
C THR A 345 -1.01 -4.30 -24.53
N MET A 346 0.25 -4.70 -24.30
CA MET A 346 1.10 -4.08 -23.28
C MET A 346 1.43 -2.62 -23.61
N LYS A 347 1.77 -2.34 -24.88
CA LYS A 347 2.03 -0.97 -25.34
C LYS A 347 0.80 -0.09 -25.18
N GLN A 348 -0.40 -0.62 -25.46
CA GLN A 348 -1.66 0.09 -25.27
C GLN A 348 -1.96 0.35 -23.79
N ALA A 349 -1.75 -0.63 -22.91
CA ALA A 349 -1.98 -0.48 -21.48
C ALA A 349 -1.09 0.62 -20.87
N LEU A 350 0.14 0.74 -21.36
CA LEU A 350 1.11 1.73 -20.88
C LEU A 350 1.28 2.92 -21.85
N ALA A 351 0.31 3.17 -22.74
CA ALA A 351 0.43 4.19 -23.79
C ALA A 351 0.43 5.63 -23.23
N ALA A 352 -0.16 5.84 -22.05
CA ALA A 352 -0.15 7.12 -21.36
C ALA A 352 1.13 7.38 -20.56
N LEU A 353 2.00 6.38 -20.42
CA LEU A 353 3.38 6.64 -20.08
C LEU A 353 4.07 7.02 -21.38
N PRO A 354 4.88 8.10 -21.41
CA PRO A 354 5.62 8.45 -22.61
C PRO A 354 6.34 7.19 -23.14
N PRO A 355 6.30 6.92 -24.45
CA PRO A 355 7.13 5.86 -25.01
C PRO A 355 8.59 6.18 -24.64
N PRO A 356 9.41 5.18 -24.28
CA PRO A 356 10.84 5.42 -24.14
C PRO A 356 11.31 6.02 -25.46
N ASP A 357 11.72 7.28 -25.48
CA ASP A 357 12.01 8.11 -26.67
C ASP A 357 12.35 7.29 -27.94
N THR A 358 11.33 6.86 -28.70
CA THR A 358 11.52 6.19 -30.00
C THR A 358 11.39 7.16 -31.16
N ASP A 359 10.84 8.36 -30.90
CA ASP A 359 10.72 9.46 -31.87
C ASP A 359 11.72 10.60 -31.61
N ALA A 360 12.60 10.45 -30.60
CA ALA A 360 13.85 11.19 -30.63
C ALA A 360 14.55 10.82 -31.95
N PRO A 361 14.98 11.79 -32.77
CA PRO A 361 15.68 11.50 -34.02
C PRO A 361 16.77 10.47 -33.71
N ALA A 362 16.85 9.41 -34.52
CA ALA A 362 17.79 8.29 -34.35
C ALA A 362 19.08 8.83 -33.74
N PRO A 363 19.47 8.39 -32.53
CA PRO A 363 20.43 9.11 -31.73
C PRO A 363 21.66 9.34 -32.59
N THR A 364 21.99 10.62 -32.85
CA THR A 364 23.19 10.95 -33.60
C THR A 364 24.37 10.19 -32.99
N ALA A 365 25.44 9.91 -33.74
CA ALA A 365 26.63 9.24 -33.19
C ALA A 365 27.16 9.90 -31.89
N LYS A 366 26.81 11.17 -31.66
CA LYS A 366 27.05 11.93 -30.43
C LYS A 366 26.10 11.57 -29.27
N ALA A 367 24.81 11.34 -29.55
CA ALA A 367 23.81 10.92 -28.56
C ALA A 367 23.94 9.44 -28.18
N THR A 368 24.32 8.55 -29.10
CA THR A 368 24.68 7.15 -28.75
C THR A 368 25.95 7.09 -27.91
N LYS A 369 26.93 7.97 -28.19
CA LYS A 369 28.13 8.11 -27.34
C LYS A 369 27.80 8.73 -25.98
N ALA A 370 26.80 9.62 -25.89
CA ALA A 370 26.32 10.19 -24.63
C ALA A 370 25.50 9.18 -23.80
N ALA A 371 24.66 8.37 -24.43
CA ALA A 371 23.93 7.26 -23.80
C ALA A 371 24.87 6.14 -23.36
N ALA A 372 25.86 5.77 -24.19
CA ALA A 372 26.91 4.82 -23.81
C ALA A 372 27.83 5.39 -22.71
N ALA A 373 28.12 6.69 -22.72
CA ALA A 373 28.84 7.36 -21.64
C ALA A 373 27.98 7.48 -20.37
N ALA A 374 26.66 7.63 -20.49
CA ALA A 374 25.72 7.62 -19.37
C ALA A 374 25.59 6.21 -18.78
N ALA A 375 25.56 5.15 -19.59
CA ALA A 375 25.60 3.76 -19.16
C ALA A 375 26.96 3.38 -18.53
N ALA A 376 28.08 3.87 -19.09
CA ALA A 376 29.41 3.69 -18.49
C ALA A 376 29.58 4.51 -17.19
N ALA A 377 28.99 5.71 -17.10
CA ALA A 377 28.95 6.51 -15.88
C ALA A 377 27.98 5.95 -14.84
N ALA A 378 26.87 5.33 -15.27
CA ALA A 378 25.91 4.60 -14.44
C ALA A 378 26.59 3.45 -13.69
N ALA A 379 27.47 2.70 -14.37
CA ALA A 379 28.29 1.65 -13.76
C ALA A 379 29.21 2.16 -12.63
N SER A 380 29.51 3.47 -12.57
CA SER A 380 30.28 4.12 -11.49
C SER A 380 29.43 4.84 -10.43
N SER A 381 28.11 4.91 -10.62
CA SER A 381 27.19 5.72 -9.79
C SER A 381 26.77 5.07 -8.46
N GLY A 382 27.06 3.77 -8.31
CA GLY A 382 26.56 2.94 -7.21
C GLY A 382 25.07 2.61 -7.31
N VAL A 383 24.40 2.93 -8.42
CA VAL A 383 22.99 2.61 -8.67
C VAL A 383 22.87 1.55 -9.74
N VAL A 384 22.11 0.50 -9.46
CA VAL A 384 21.73 -0.56 -10.42
C VAL A 384 20.21 -0.68 -10.50
N HIS A 385 19.70 -1.36 -11.53
CA HIS A 385 18.26 -1.63 -11.61
C HIS A 385 17.88 -2.84 -10.75
N ILE A 386 16.68 -2.86 -10.16
CA ILE A 386 16.25 -3.97 -9.29
C ILE A 386 16.17 -5.31 -10.03
N CYS A 387 15.95 -5.29 -11.35
CA CYS A 387 15.99 -6.51 -12.15
C CYS A 387 17.39 -7.11 -12.26
N GLU A 388 18.48 -6.36 -12.05
CA GLU A 388 19.83 -6.94 -12.00
C GLU A 388 20.02 -7.87 -10.81
N VAL A 389 19.26 -7.65 -9.74
CA VAL A 389 19.39 -8.40 -8.49
C VAL A 389 18.76 -9.79 -8.58
N ASN A 390 17.63 -9.92 -9.30
CA ASN A 390 16.87 -11.18 -9.36
C ASN A 390 16.15 -11.40 -10.70
N ALA A 391 16.67 -10.83 -11.79
CA ALA A 391 16.14 -10.90 -13.16
C ALA A 391 14.66 -10.52 -13.31
N CYS A 392 14.08 -9.80 -12.33
CA CYS A 392 12.63 -9.59 -12.23
C CYS A 392 11.81 -10.89 -12.37
N LYS A 393 12.35 -11.99 -11.86
CA LYS A 393 11.71 -13.31 -11.93
C LYS A 393 10.74 -13.48 -10.76
N LEU A 394 9.45 -13.52 -11.09
CA LEU A 394 8.42 -13.82 -10.10
C LEU A 394 8.46 -15.29 -9.68
N PRO A 395 8.09 -15.61 -8.42
CA PRO A 395 7.83 -16.99 -7.99
C PRO A 395 6.84 -17.70 -8.93
N SER A 396 6.87 -19.04 -8.99
CA SER A 396 5.94 -19.82 -9.83
C SER A 396 4.48 -19.56 -9.44
N ALA A 397 3.56 -19.66 -10.39
CA ALA A 397 2.11 -19.53 -10.11
C ALA A 397 1.62 -20.53 -9.05
N ASP A 398 2.23 -21.72 -8.98
CA ASP A 398 1.90 -22.76 -7.99
C ASP A 398 2.43 -22.46 -6.57
N PHE A 399 3.03 -21.29 -6.34
CA PHE A 399 3.58 -20.91 -5.04
C PHE A 399 2.53 -20.99 -3.93
N PHE A 400 1.29 -20.58 -4.21
CA PHE A 400 0.19 -20.63 -3.24
C PHE A 400 -0.17 -22.06 -2.80
N LEU A 401 0.02 -23.05 -3.67
CA LEU A 401 -0.27 -24.45 -3.36
C LEU A 401 0.76 -25.03 -2.37
N ARG A 402 2.01 -24.59 -2.45
CA ARG A 402 3.08 -25.05 -1.53
C ARG A 402 2.91 -24.47 -0.12
N GLY A 403 2.45 -23.22 -0.01
CA GLY A 403 2.11 -22.62 1.28
C GLY A 403 0.95 -23.31 1.97
N ALA A 404 -0.10 -23.66 1.21
CA ALA A 404 -1.25 -24.42 1.73
C ALA A 404 -0.85 -25.85 2.15
N ALA A 405 0.00 -26.52 1.38
CA ALA A 405 0.51 -27.85 1.73
C ALA A 405 1.43 -27.82 2.97
N ALA A 406 2.27 -26.79 3.12
CA ALA A 406 3.12 -26.62 4.31
C ALA A 406 2.30 -26.29 5.56
N ALA A 407 1.26 -25.46 5.44
CA ALA A 407 0.32 -25.19 6.53
C ALA A 407 -0.50 -26.44 6.93
N ALA A 408 -0.91 -27.26 5.95
CA ALA A 408 -1.59 -28.52 6.20
C ALA A 408 -0.66 -29.59 6.82
N ALA A 409 0.63 -29.61 6.44
CA ALA A 409 1.61 -30.51 7.02
C ALA A 409 1.99 -30.13 8.47
N GLY A 410 2.06 -28.83 8.78
CA GLY A 410 2.27 -28.34 10.15
C GLY A 410 1.08 -28.56 11.10
N ALA A 411 -0.13 -28.76 10.56
CA ALA A 411 -1.33 -29.13 11.32
C ALA A 411 -1.43 -30.65 11.60
N GLY A 412 -0.48 -31.46 11.12
CA GLY A 412 -0.51 -32.92 11.22
C GLY A 412 0.21 -33.53 12.42
N GLU A 413 0.80 -32.71 13.31
CA GLU A 413 1.68 -33.22 14.39
C GLU A 413 1.22 -32.89 15.83
N GLU A 414 -0.06 -32.60 16.05
CA GLU A 414 -0.65 -32.64 17.40
C GLU A 414 -1.92 -33.51 17.44
N GLY A 415 -1.72 -34.74 17.95
CA GLY A 415 -2.71 -35.43 18.78
C GLY A 415 -3.79 -36.26 18.07
N GLN A 416 -3.54 -37.56 17.94
CA GLN A 416 -4.53 -38.61 18.22
C GLN A 416 -3.77 -39.94 18.46
N PRO A 417 -4.19 -40.83 19.39
CA PRO A 417 -5.59 -41.30 19.43
C PRO A 417 -6.18 -41.49 20.83
N ALA A 418 -7.51 -41.38 20.92
CA ALA A 418 -8.29 -42.16 21.87
C ALA A 418 -9.43 -42.83 21.11
N ALA A 419 -9.37 -44.15 21.08
CA ALA A 419 -10.37 -45.03 20.51
C ALA A 419 -11.69 -44.93 21.28
N ALA A 420 -12.81 -44.87 20.56
CA ALA A 420 -14.09 -45.35 21.03
C ALA A 420 -14.84 -45.96 19.85
N ALA A 421 -14.98 -47.29 19.89
CA ALA A 421 -15.81 -48.08 19.01
C ALA A 421 -17.30 -47.98 19.41
N ALA A 422 -18.17 -48.14 18.41
CA ALA A 422 -19.62 -48.39 18.40
C ALA A 422 -20.36 -47.29 17.61
N ALA A 423 -21.25 -47.57 16.65
CA ALA A 423 -21.81 -48.81 16.14
C ALA A 423 -22.26 -48.57 14.70
N ALA A 424 -22.17 -49.62 13.88
CA ALA A 424 -22.68 -49.67 12.53
C ALA A 424 -24.22 -49.75 12.54
N ALA A 425 -24.89 -48.91 11.75
CA ALA A 425 -26.26 -49.14 11.32
C ALA A 425 -26.51 -48.49 9.95
N ALA A 426 -26.61 -49.37 8.96
CA ALA A 426 -27.23 -49.30 7.64
C ALA A 426 -27.90 -47.99 7.18
N ALA A 427 -27.46 -47.51 6.03
CA ALA A 427 -28.28 -46.75 5.08
C ALA A 427 -29.15 -47.71 4.23
N PRO A 428 -30.33 -47.27 3.76
CA PRO A 428 -30.88 -47.75 2.50
C PRO A 428 -30.84 -46.66 1.43
N LYS A 429 -30.43 -47.08 0.23
CA LYS A 429 -30.64 -46.40 -1.04
C LYS A 429 -32.08 -46.57 -1.52
N HIS A 430 -32.48 -45.69 -2.45
CA HIS A 430 -33.75 -45.58 -3.18
C HIS A 430 -34.85 -44.83 -2.40
N ARG A 431 -35.53 -43.83 -2.95
CA ARG A 431 -35.87 -43.51 -4.35
C ARG A 431 -36.11 -42.01 -4.50
#